data_AF-A0A9P6AEP6-F1
#
_entry.id   AF-A0A9P6AEP6-F1
#
_cell.length_a   1.000
_cell.length_b   1.000
_cell.length_c   1.000
_cell.angle_alpha   90.00
_cell.angle_beta   90.00
_cell.angle_gamma   90.00
#
_symmetry.space_group_name_H-M   'P 1'
#
loop_
_entity.id
_entity.type
_entity.pdbx_description
1 polymer ?
#
loop_
_entity_poly.entity_id
_entity_poly.type
_entity_poly.pdbx_seq_one_letter_code
_entity_poly.pdbx_strand_id
1 'polypeptide(L)'
;MPEWTGQIEFGVSVFHAYSHQWTCQLWYHPQKSEKWGLSDGEGCERFWNELKQEGAGKWLHDHVSHTVGHEAQAQEKLDGASVQYLLGQFKEQHSFQSRLVPHQSNTKGSSAIEHILSMSQSAGSLQVHLKELMDELAGLATNNVTIAVEDELWLKITEIWASVQCLESNISRKTQELHLSDQKSHKELEWLKTNKWINLQLNVQVVRDQLLMKLHACKFELAGLEHADTSHQLDHKTKEHVEKAMKGQVSGIQATLK
;
A
#
# COMPACT_ATOMS: atom_id res chain seq x y z
N MET A 1 26.06 -20.76 -17.58
CA MET A 1 25.66 -20.30 -16.24
C MET A 1 24.15 -20.30 -15.90
N PRO A 2 23.20 -20.88 -16.68
CA PRO A 2 21.82 -21.05 -16.18
C PRO A 2 21.69 -22.17 -15.12
N GLU A 3 22.63 -23.10 -15.10
CA GLU A 3 22.60 -24.28 -14.22
C GLU A 3 22.72 -23.93 -12.72
N TRP A 4 23.32 -22.77 -12.37
CA TRP A 4 23.53 -22.35 -10.98
C TRP A 4 22.57 -21.27 -10.49
N THR A 5 21.67 -20.79 -11.35
CA THR A 5 20.82 -19.63 -11.06
C THR A 5 19.93 -19.89 -9.84
N GLY A 6 19.39 -21.10 -9.70
CA GLY A 6 18.58 -21.49 -8.53
C GLY A 6 19.37 -21.52 -7.22
N GLN A 7 20.62 -22.00 -7.22
CA GLN A 7 21.43 -22.04 -5.99
C GLN A 7 21.96 -20.65 -5.61
N ILE A 8 22.24 -19.78 -6.58
CA ILE A 8 22.65 -18.40 -6.32
C ILE A 8 21.46 -17.59 -5.77
N GLU A 9 20.27 -17.73 -6.37
CA GLU A 9 19.04 -17.14 -5.82
C GLU A 9 18.78 -17.61 -4.38
N PHE A 10 18.95 -18.91 -4.12
CA PHE A 10 18.83 -19.47 -2.77
C PHE A 10 19.85 -18.87 -1.81
N GLY A 11 21.14 -18.90 -2.14
CA GLY A 11 22.20 -18.34 -1.29
C GLY A 11 21.94 -16.87 -0.96
N VAL A 12 21.59 -16.06 -1.97
CA VAL A 12 21.24 -14.64 -1.79
C VAL A 12 20.00 -14.47 -0.90
N SER A 13 18.98 -15.31 -1.05
CA SER A 13 17.76 -15.28 -0.23
C SER A 13 18.04 -15.60 1.24
N VAL A 14 18.87 -16.61 1.52
CA VAL A 14 19.30 -16.99 2.87
C VAL A 14 20.13 -15.87 3.51
N PHE A 15 21.10 -15.30 2.79
CA PHE A 15 21.89 -14.18 3.30
C PHE A 15 21.02 -12.94 3.57
N HIS A 16 20.02 -12.65 2.73
CA HIS A 16 19.09 -11.53 2.98
C HIS A 16 18.14 -11.78 4.15
N ALA A 17 17.63 -13.00 4.29
CA ALA A 17 16.75 -13.36 5.40
C ALA A 17 17.48 -13.27 6.75
N TYR A 18 18.77 -13.60 6.77
CA TYR A 18 19.58 -13.60 7.99
C TYR A 18 20.14 -12.22 8.36
N SER A 19 20.37 -11.33 7.38
CA SER A 19 21.16 -10.13 7.63
C SER A 19 20.42 -8.81 7.59
N HIS A 20 19.21 -8.70 7.01
CA HIS A 20 18.60 -7.38 6.75
C HIS A 20 17.15 -7.26 7.23
N GLN A 21 16.76 -6.00 7.45
CA GLN A 21 15.47 -5.50 7.98
C GLN A 21 14.24 -6.32 7.56
N TRP A 22 13.19 -6.32 8.39
CA TRP A 22 11.89 -6.99 8.15
C TRP A 22 11.40 -7.00 6.69
N THR A 23 11.54 -5.87 5.98
CA THR A 23 11.15 -5.76 4.57
C THR A 23 11.89 -6.75 3.67
N CYS A 24 13.19 -6.98 3.88
CA CYS A 24 13.98 -7.97 3.13
C CYS A 24 13.45 -9.39 3.34
N GLN A 25 12.98 -9.75 4.53
CA GLN A 25 12.35 -11.06 4.74
C GLN A 25 11.03 -11.20 4.00
N LEU A 26 10.27 -10.13 3.79
CA LEU A 26 9.05 -10.22 2.98
C LEU A 26 9.34 -10.67 1.54
N TRP A 27 10.44 -10.18 0.97
CA TRP A 27 10.84 -10.46 -0.42
C TRP A 27 11.68 -11.72 -0.58
N TYR A 28 12.52 -12.05 0.41
CA TYR A 28 13.59 -13.02 0.26
C TYR A 28 13.55 -14.17 1.27
N HIS A 29 12.52 -14.28 2.10
CA HIS A 29 12.44 -15.40 3.03
C HIS A 29 12.32 -16.73 2.25
N PRO A 30 13.17 -17.73 2.49
CA PRO A 30 13.17 -18.99 1.74
C PRO A 30 11.82 -19.72 1.74
N GLN A 31 11.11 -19.72 2.88
CA GLN A 31 9.76 -20.30 2.98
C GLN A 31 8.68 -19.55 2.14
N LYS A 32 8.95 -18.31 1.74
CA LYS A 32 8.05 -17.50 0.88
C LYS A 32 8.43 -17.58 -0.59
N SER A 33 9.54 -18.24 -0.92
CA SER A 33 9.96 -18.49 -2.30
C SER A 33 9.23 -19.72 -2.84
N GLU A 34 8.63 -19.60 -4.03
CA GLU A 34 7.95 -20.70 -4.72
C GLU A 34 8.84 -21.94 -4.89
N LYS A 35 10.15 -21.75 -5.02
CA LYS A 35 11.13 -22.82 -5.22
C LYS A 35 11.53 -23.56 -3.93
N TRP A 36 11.41 -22.92 -2.77
CA TRP A 36 12.04 -23.38 -1.52
C TRP A 36 11.11 -23.39 -0.31
N GLY A 37 9.81 -23.17 -0.55
CA GLY A 37 8.76 -23.00 0.46
C GLY A 37 8.60 -24.15 1.46
N LEU A 38 9.01 -25.37 1.08
CA LEU A 38 8.94 -26.57 1.91
C LEU A 38 10.18 -26.78 2.79
N SER A 39 11.20 -25.94 2.68
CA SER A 39 12.36 -25.95 3.57
C SER A 39 12.11 -25.03 4.77
N ASP A 40 12.43 -25.47 5.98
CA ASP A 40 12.21 -24.71 7.22
C ASP A 40 13.16 -23.51 7.41
N GLY A 41 14.04 -23.23 6.45
CA GLY A 41 15.02 -22.14 6.53
C GLY A 41 16.30 -22.50 7.29
N GLU A 42 16.32 -23.61 8.04
CA GLU A 42 17.51 -24.12 8.73
C GLU A 42 18.34 -25.08 7.88
N GLY A 43 17.82 -25.46 6.70
CA GLY A 43 18.47 -26.43 5.81
C GLY A 43 19.94 -26.12 5.51
N CYS A 44 20.31 -24.84 5.45
CA CYS A 44 21.70 -24.41 5.23
C CYS A 44 22.59 -24.69 6.45
N GLU A 45 22.13 -24.42 7.67
CA GLU A 45 22.88 -24.69 8.89
C GLU A 45 23.05 -26.19 9.13
N ARG A 46 21.99 -26.97 8.88
CA ARG A 46 22.05 -28.44 8.93
C ARG A 46 23.00 -29.00 7.88
N PHE A 47 22.97 -28.46 6.66
CA PHE A 47 23.90 -28.86 5.59
C PHE A 47 25.35 -28.68 6.02
N TRP A 48 25.70 -27.50 6.56
CA TRP A 48 27.07 -27.22 7.00
C TRP A 48 27.50 -28.07 8.20
N ASN A 49 26.60 -28.38 9.13
CA ASN A 49 26.90 -29.25 10.26
C ASN A 49 27.10 -30.70 9.83
N GLU A 50 26.23 -31.22 8.97
CA GLU A 50 26.30 -32.60 8.50
C GLU A 50 27.45 -32.84 7.52
N LEU A 51 27.80 -31.87 6.68
CA LEU A 51 29.00 -31.93 5.84
C LEU A 51 30.28 -32.13 6.67
N LYS A 52 30.34 -31.52 7.86
CA LYS A 52 31.48 -31.67 8.77
C LYS A 52 31.55 -33.05 9.42
N GLN A 53 30.43 -33.74 9.56
CA GLN A 53 30.35 -35.00 10.32
C GLN A 53 30.23 -36.24 9.43
N GLU A 54 29.32 -36.22 8.45
CA GLU A 54 28.85 -37.43 7.76
C GLU A 54 28.74 -37.26 6.22
N GLY A 55 28.96 -36.05 5.71
CA GLY A 55 28.97 -35.75 4.27
C GLY A 55 27.59 -35.48 3.66
N ALA A 56 27.56 -35.04 2.41
CA ALA A 56 26.35 -34.49 1.77
C ALA A 56 25.21 -35.50 1.54
N GLY A 57 25.50 -36.80 1.53
CA GLY A 57 24.51 -37.85 1.25
C GLY A 57 23.45 -38.00 2.35
N LYS A 58 23.84 -37.91 3.62
CA LYS A 58 22.92 -37.98 4.76
C LYS A 58 21.99 -36.77 4.78
N TRP A 59 22.54 -35.59 4.57
CA TRP A 59 21.75 -34.37 4.48
C TRP A 59 20.70 -34.41 3.39
N LEU A 60 21.04 -34.90 2.20
CA LEU A 60 20.09 -35.07 1.10
C LEU A 60 18.92 -35.97 1.51
N HIS A 61 19.21 -37.10 2.16
CA HIS A 61 18.18 -38.03 2.64
C HIS A 61 17.27 -37.37 3.69
N ASP A 62 17.86 -36.71 4.68
CA ASP A 62 17.12 -36.12 5.80
C ASP A 62 16.31 -34.89 5.33
N HIS A 63 16.87 -34.08 4.42
CA HIS A 63 16.17 -32.96 3.79
C HIS A 63 14.95 -33.41 2.96
N VAL A 64 15.09 -34.48 2.17
CA VAL A 64 13.96 -35.07 1.42
C VAL A 64 12.91 -35.61 2.40
N SER A 65 13.32 -36.31 3.45
CA SER A 65 12.40 -36.84 4.46
C SER A 65 11.62 -35.73 5.18
N HIS A 66 12.30 -34.64 5.54
CA HIS A 66 11.68 -33.46 6.14
C HIS A 66 10.69 -32.78 5.20
N THR A 67 11.08 -32.51 3.96
CA THR A 67 10.20 -31.85 2.97
C THR A 67 8.92 -32.66 2.73
N VAL A 68 9.02 -33.99 2.62
CA VAL A 68 7.85 -34.88 2.51
C VAL A 68 6.98 -34.82 3.76
N GLY A 69 7.57 -34.83 4.96
CA GLY A 69 6.82 -34.67 6.21
C GLY A 69 6.10 -33.33 6.31
N HIS A 70 6.73 -32.25 5.85
CA HIS A 70 6.16 -30.90 5.83
C HIS A 70 5.01 -30.80 4.83
N GLU A 71 5.14 -31.40 3.65
CA GLU A 71 4.05 -31.48 2.67
C GLU A 71 2.84 -32.20 3.25
N ALA A 72 3.03 -33.35 3.92
CA ALA A 72 1.95 -34.08 4.56
C ALA A 72 1.23 -33.25 5.64
N GLN A 73 1.98 -32.55 6.50
CA GLN A 73 1.42 -31.66 7.51
C GLN A 73 0.70 -30.44 6.92
N ALA A 74 1.23 -29.89 5.82
CA ALA A 74 0.59 -28.79 5.11
C ALA A 74 -0.75 -29.25 4.52
N GLN A 75 -0.77 -30.45 3.92
CA GLN A 75 -1.97 -31.07 3.38
C GLN A 75 -3.05 -31.32 4.44
N GLU A 76 -2.65 -31.70 5.65
CA GLU A 76 -3.57 -31.84 6.79
C GLU A 76 -4.14 -30.49 7.24
N LYS A 77 -3.29 -29.46 7.37
CA LYS A 77 -3.69 -28.10 7.80
C LYS A 77 -4.52 -27.35 6.77
N LEU A 78 -4.49 -27.78 5.51
CA LEU A 78 -5.19 -27.14 4.41
C LEU A 78 -6.72 -27.16 4.57
N ASP A 79 -7.27 -28.06 5.40
CA ASP A 79 -8.70 -28.14 5.77
C ASP A 79 -9.67 -27.96 4.58
N GLY A 80 -9.31 -28.53 3.42
CA GLY A 80 -10.11 -28.46 2.19
C GLY A 80 -9.97 -27.17 1.37
N ALA A 81 -9.17 -26.20 1.77
CA ALA A 81 -8.85 -25.03 0.95
C ALA A 81 -8.05 -25.44 -0.30
N SER A 82 -8.43 -24.91 -1.47
CA SER A 82 -7.69 -25.21 -2.69
C SER A 82 -6.33 -24.52 -2.69
N VAL A 83 -5.30 -25.21 -3.20
CA VAL A 83 -3.95 -24.64 -3.38
C VAL A 83 -4.02 -23.35 -4.20
N GLN A 84 -4.87 -23.30 -5.22
CA GLN A 84 -5.07 -22.09 -6.04
C GLN A 84 -5.60 -20.90 -5.23
N TYR A 85 -6.57 -21.12 -4.34
CA TYR A 85 -7.11 -20.06 -3.48
C TYR A 85 -6.01 -19.49 -2.58
N LEU A 86 -5.19 -20.35 -1.98
CA LEU A 86 -4.12 -19.92 -1.08
C LEU A 86 -2.98 -19.23 -1.79
N LEU A 87 -2.64 -19.66 -3.00
CA LEU A 87 -1.71 -18.92 -3.85
C LEU A 87 -2.27 -17.53 -4.21
N GLY A 88 -3.58 -17.40 -4.40
CA GLY A 88 -4.26 -16.11 -4.54
C GLY A 88 -4.10 -15.23 -3.29
N GLN A 89 -4.43 -15.78 -2.11
CA GLN A 89 -4.28 -15.09 -0.83
C GLN A 89 -2.83 -14.69 -0.53
N PHE A 90 -1.87 -15.57 -0.85
CA PHE A 90 -0.45 -15.29 -0.70
C PHE A 90 0.00 -14.15 -1.62
N LYS A 91 -0.45 -14.11 -2.88
CA LYS A 91 -0.17 -13.00 -3.80
C LYS A 91 -0.76 -11.68 -3.30
N GLU A 92 -2.00 -11.70 -2.81
CA GLU A 92 -2.64 -10.53 -2.22
C GLU A 92 -1.86 -10.03 -1.01
N GLN A 93 -1.52 -10.92 -0.08
CA GLN A 93 -0.73 -10.62 1.11
C GLN A 93 0.65 -10.07 0.73
N HIS A 94 1.36 -10.71 -0.19
CA HIS A 94 2.66 -10.27 -0.66
C HIS A 94 2.54 -8.87 -1.27
N SER A 95 1.59 -8.66 -2.19
CA SER A 95 1.36 -7.35 -2.81
C SER A 95 1.02 -6.27 -1.79
N PHE A 96 0.35 -6.61 -0.70
CA PHE A 96 0.01 -5.67 0.36
C PHE A 96 1.23 -5.33 1.22
N GLN A 97 1.96 -6.35 1.66
CA GLN A 97 3.13 -6.23 2.53
C GLN A 97 4.34 -5.61 1.80
N SER A 98 4.41 -5.76 0.48
CA SER A 98 5.48 -5.24 -0.37
C SER A 98 5.21 -3.84 -0.92
N ARG A 99 4.04 -3.24 -0.65
CA ARG A 99 3.74 -1.86 -1.07
C ARG A 99 4.73 -0.89 -0.45
N LEU A 100 5.11 0.12 -1.24
CA LEU A 100 5.87 1.25 -0.72
C LEU A 100 5.10 1.92 0.40
N VAL A 101 5.80 2.21 1.49
CA VAL A 101 5.22 2.90 2.64
C VAL A 101 4.81 4.30 2.18
N PRO A 102 3.52 4.68 2.30
CA PRO A 102 3.11 6.01 1.92
C PRO A 102 3.81 7.06 2.80
N HIS A 103 4.16 8.20 2.22
CA HIS A 103 4.75 9.33 2.92
C HIS A 103 3.68 10.36 3.28
N GLN A 104 3.85 10.99 4.45
CA GLN A 104 3.03 12.13 4.84
C GLN A 104 3.37 13.31 3.94
N SER A 105 2.35 14.03 3.49
CA SER A 105 2.53 15.24 2.71
C SER A 105 1.95 16.44 3.45
N ASN A 106 2.69 17.54 3.46
CA ASN A 106 2.26 18.81 4.03
C ASN A 106 1.35 19.62 3.09
N THR A 107 1.17 19.19 1.84
CA THR A 107 0.42 19.90 0.80
C THR A 107 -0.79 19.14 0.28
N LYS A 108 -0.95 17.86 0.65
CA LYS A 108 -2.02 16.99 0.11
C LYS A 108 -3.42 17.56 0.36
N GLY A 109 -3.64 18.12 1.54
CA GLY A 109 -4.88 18.82 1.91
C GLY A 109 -5.09 20.10 1.11
N SER A 110 -4.07 20.95 1.04
CA SER A 110 -4.12 22.20 0.29
C SER A 110 -4.38 21.96 -1.20
N SER A 111 -3.73 20.96 -1.79
CA SER A 111 -3.94 20.54 -3.18
C SER A 111 -5.34 19.97 -3.42
N ALA A 112 -5.87 19.17 -2.49
CA ALA A 112 -7.24 18.65 -2.60
C ALA A 112 -8.29 19.78 -2.59
N ILE A 113 -8.13 20.75 -1.70
CA ILE A 113 -9.01 21.93 -1.61
C ILE A 113 -8.86 22.84 -2.84
N GLU A 114 -7.64 23.04 -3.33
CA GLU A 114 -7.38 23.82 -4.55
C GLU A 114 -8.05 23.21 -5.78
N HIS A 115 -8.04 21.87 -5.88
CA HIS A 115 -8.77 21.17 -6.93
C HIS A 115 -10.29 21.37 -6.81
N ILE A 116 -10.84 21.36 -5.59
CA ILE A 116 -12.27 21.65 -5.37
C ILE A 116 -12.60 23.09 -5.78
N LEU A 117 -11.77 24.07 -5.38
CA LEU A 117 -11.93 25.47 -5.76
C LEU A 117 -11.92 25.68 -7.27
N SER A 118 -10.95 25.07 -7.97
CA SER A 118 -10.84 25.13 -9.43
C SER A 118 -12.06 24.53 -10.14
N MET A 119 -12.56 23.40 -9.64
CA MET A 119 -13.80 22.79 -10.15
C MET A 119 -15.02 23.70 -9.90
N SER A 120 -15.14 24.27 -8.70
CA SER A 120 -16.23 25.19 -8.36
C SER A 120 -16.22 26.44 -9.24
N GLN A 121 -15.04 27.00 -9.54
CA GLN A 121 -14.91 28.12 -10.46
C GLN A 121 -15.36 27.74 -11.88
N SER A 122 -14.96 26.55 -12.35
CA SER A 122 -15.35 26.05 -13.67
C SER A 122 -16.86 25.82 -13.76
N ALA A 123 -17.46 25.21 -12.74
CA ALA A 123 -18.91 25.01 -12.65
C ALA A 123 -19.66 26.35 -12.67
N GLY A 124 -19.21 27.34 -11.90
CA GLY A 124 -19.79 28.68 -11.89
C GLY A 124 -19.72 29.38 -13.25
N SER A 125 -18.58 29.27 -13.95
CA SER A 125 -18.43 29.84 -15.30
C SER A 125 -19.39 29.18 -16.31
N LEU A 126 -19.53 27.86 -16.26
CA LEU A 126 -20.45 27.12 -17.13
C LEU A 126 -21.91 27.40 -16.81
N GLN A 127 -22.27 27.61 -15.54
CA GLN A 127 -23.61 28.02 -15.14
C GLN A 127 -23.98 29.41 -15.69
N VAL A 128 -23.04 30.36 -15.69
CA VAL A 128 -23.25 31.68 -16.32
C VAL A 128 -23.48 31.52 -17.82
N HIS A 129 -22.63 30.74 -18.49
CA HIS A 129 -22.77 30.51 -19.94
C HIS A 129 -24.07 29.78 -20.30
N LEU A 130 -24.47 28.80 -19.49
CA LEU A 130 -25.76 28.12 -19.62
C LEU A 130 -26.92 29.11 -19.54
N LYS A 131 -26.88 30.04 -18.59
CA LYS A 131 -27.90 31.08 -18.45
C LYS A 131 -27.95 32.00 -19.67
N GLU A 132 -26.80 32.43 -20.18
CA GLU A 132 -26.72 33.26 -21.40
C GLU A 132 -27.35 32.57 -22.61
N LEU A 133 -27.06 31.27 -22.83
CA LEU A 133 -27.63 30.49 -23.92
C LEU A 133 -29.14 30.26 -23.75
N MET A 134 -29.61 30.05 -22.52
CA MET A 134 -31.04 29.94 -22.23
C MET A 134 -31.79 31.25 -22.49
N ASP A 135 -31.19 32.39 -22.13
CA ASP A 135 -31.74 33.72 -22.42
C ASP A 135 -31.77 34.01 -23.94
N GLU A 136 -30.73 33.58 -24.67
CA GLU A 136 -30.68 33.65 -26.15
C GLU A 136 -31.79 32.81 -26.79
N LEU A 137 -31.99 31.57 -26.32
CA LEU A 137 -33.06 30.69 -26.78
C LEU A 137 -34.44 31.33 -26.58
N ALA A 138 -34.68 31.91 -25.40
CA ALA A 138 -35.92 32.59 -25.08
C ALA A 138 -36.17 33.80 -25.99
N GLY A 139 -35.10 34.51 -26.38
CA GLY A 139 -35.16 35.60 -27.36
C GLY A 139 -35.54 35.14 -28.77
N LEU A 140 -35.07 33.98 -29.21
CA LEU A 140 -35.37 33.44 -30.56
C LEU A 140 -36.82 32.99 -30.71
N ALA A 141 -37.42 32.42 -29.65
CA ALA A 141 -38.82 32.02 -29.61
C ALA A 141 -39.82 33.17 -29.91
N THR A 142 -39.38 34.42 -29.76
CA THR A 142 -40.19 35.62 -30.06
C THR A 142 -40.05 36.13 -31.50
N ASN A 143 -39.03 35.70 -32.24
CA ASN A 143 -38.61 36.31 -33.50
C ASN A 143 -38.78 35.41 -34.75
N ASN A 144 -39.46 34.26 -34.60
CA ASN A 144 -39.83 33.35 -35.71
C ASN A 144 -38.61 32.93 -36.57
N VAL A 145 -37.55 32.47 -35.90
CA VAL A 145 -36.27 32.03 -36.49
C VAL A 145 -36.37 30.57 -36.97
N THR A 146 -35.44 30.14 -37.83
CA THR A 146 -35.39 28.77 -38.39
C THR A 146 -35.10 27.69 -37.33
N ILE A 147 -35.89 26.61 -37.33
CA ILE A 147 -35.80 25.43 -36.44
C ILE A 147 -34.38 24.89 -36.26
N ALA A 148 -33.56 24.88 -37.32
CA ALA A 148 -32.19 24.36 -37.27
C ALA A 148 -31.26 25.13 -36.30
N VAL A 149 -31.50 26.43 -36.08
CA VAL A 149 -30.72 27.25 -35.15
C VAL A 149 -31.10 26.94 -33.70
N GLU A 150 -32.38 26.65 -33.45
CA GLU A 150 -32.87 26.27 -32.12
C GLU A 150 -32.35 24.90 -31.69
N ASP A 151 -32.31 23.92 -32.60
CA ASP A 151 -31.78 22.58 -32.33
C ASP A 151 -30.28 22.60 -31.97
N GLU A 152 -29.47 23.40 -32.68
CA GLU A 152 -28.04 23.55 -32.38
C GLU A 152 -27.82 24.18 -31.00
N LEU A 153 -28.64 25.17 -30.63
CA LEU A 153 -28.56 25.84 -29.34
C LEU A 153 -28.96 24.89 -28.19
N TRP A 154 -30.03 24.10 -28.39
CA TRP A 154 -30.46 23.08 -27.44
C TRP A 154 -29.40 22.01 -27.19
N LEU A 155 -28.67 21.58 -28.22
CA LEU A 155 -27.58 20.63 -28.09
C LEU A 155 -26.48 21.20 -27.18
N LYS A 156 -26.04 22.44 -27.42
CA LYS A 156 -25.03 23.13 -26.59
C LYS A 156 -25.50 23.29 -25.13
N ILE A 157 -26.75 23.70 -24.92
CA ILE A 157 -27.35 23.80 -23.58
C ILE A 157 -27.29 22.46 -22.85
N THR A 158 -27.65 21.38 -23.54
CA THR A 158 -27.67 20.02 -22.97
C THR A 158 -26.25 19.56 -22.58
N GLU A 159 -25.27 19.78 -23.45
CA GLU A 159 -23.87 19.44 -23.19
C GLU A 159 -23.27 20.21 -22.00
N ILE A 160 -23.53 21.52 -21.93
CA ILE A 160 -23.06 22.37 -20.84
C ILE A 160 -23.74 21.96 -19.53
N TRP A 161 -25.05 21.71 -19.55
CA TRP A 161 -25.78 21.25 -18.37
C TRP A 161 -25.23 19.92 -17.84
N ALA A 162 -24.98 18.94 -18.73
CA ALA A 162 -24.37 17.67 -18.34
C ALA A 162 -22.96 17.86 -17.73
N SER A 163 -22.18 18.79 -18.28
CA SER A 163 -20.86 19.14 -17.77
C SER A 163 -20.92 19.77 -16.38
N VAL A 164 -21.86 20.69 -16.14
CA VAL A 164 -22.12 21.29 -14.83
C VAL A 164 -22.50 20.21 -13.81
N GLN A 165 -23.44 19.32 -14.15
CA GLN A 165 -23.87 18.23 -13.27
C GLN A 165 -22.71 17.29 -12.90
N CYS A 166 -21.85 16.98 -13.87
CA CYS A 166 -20.66 16.16 -13.63
C CYS A 166 -19.67 16.84 -12.67
N LEU A 167 -19.44 18.15 -12.84
CA LEU A 167 -18.57 18.92 -11.94
C LEU A 167 -19.16 19.00 -10.53
N GLU A 168 -20.44 19.32 -10.39
CA GLU A 168 -21.13 19.40 -9.10
C GLU A 168 -21.10 18.06 -8.35
N SER A 169 -21.35 16.95 -9.06
CA SER A 169 -21.27 15.61 -8.48
C SER A 169 -19.86 15.28 -7.98
N ASN A 170 -18.83 15.65 -8.75
CA ASN A 170 -17.44 15.45 -8.33
C ASN A 170 -17.02 16.37 -7.18
N ILE A 171 -17.53 17.60 -7.13
CA ILE A 171 -17.31 18.53 -6.01
C ILE A 171 -17.92 17.95 -4.75
N SER A 172 -19.18 17.49 -4.79
CA SER A 172 -19.85 16.88 -3.64
C SER A 172 -19.11 15.63 -3.17
N ARG A 173 -18.75 14.72 -4.08
CA ARG A 173 -17.97 13.52 -3.74
C ARG A 173 -16.65 13.86 -3.04
N LYS A 174 -15.86 14.80 -3.59
CA LYS A 174 -14.58 15.20 -2.98
C LYS A 174 -14.76 15.90 -1.64
N THR A 175 -15.83 16.68 -1.49
CA THR A 175 -16.19 17.35 -0.24
C THR A 175 -16.59 16.33 0.84
N GLN A 176 -17.34 15.30 0.46
CA GLN A 176 -17.72 14.18 1.32
C GLN A 176 -16.52 13.32 1.73
N GLU A 177 -15.60 13.02 0.81
CA GLU A 177 -14.33 12.32 1.11
C GLU A 177 -13.50 13.08 2.18
N LEU A 178 -13.61 14.41 2.19
CA LEU A 178 -13.00 15.29 3.18
C LEU A 178 -13.87 15.52 4.42
N HIS A 179 -15.02 14.87 4.55
CA HIS A 179 -15.99 15.06 5.66
C HIS A 179 -16.40 16.54 5.84
N LEU A 180 -16.44 17.27 4.72
CA LEU A 180 -16.92 18.64 4.67
C LEU A 180 -18.42 18.63 4.35
N SER A 181 -19.15 19.62 4.85
CA SER A 181 -20.57 19.83 4.49
C SER A 181 -20.68 20.21 3.00
N ASP A 182 -21.77 19.78 2.34
CA ASP A 182 -22.03 20.04 0.91
C ASP A 182 -22.19 21.53 0.57
N GLN A 183 -22.53 22.37 1.56
CA GLN A 183 -22.64 23.82 1.39
C GLN A 183 -21.49 24.53 2.10
N LYS A 184 -20.35 24.62 1.41
CA LYS A 184 -19.20 25.45 1.84
C LYS A 184 -19.09 26.65 0.92
N SER A 185 -19.03 27.84 1.50
CA SER A 185 -18.73 29.05 0.75
C SER A 185 -17.30 28.99 0.20
N HIS A 186 -17.06 29.67 -0.94
CA HIS A 186 -15.71 29.80 -1.50
C HIS A 186 -14.69 30.34 -0.47
N LYS A 187 -15.13 31.23 0.43
CA LYS A 187 -14.28 31.79 1.50
C LYS A 187 -13.87 30.73 2.53
N GLU A 188 -14.77 29.81 2.88
CA GLU A 188 -14.46 28.72 3.79
C GLU A 188 -13.52 27.69 3.16
N LEU A 189 -13.70 27.38 1.88
CA LEU A 189 -12.77 26.52 1.13
C LEU A 189 -11.39 27.17 1.06
N GLU A 190 -11.28 28.46 0.76
CA GLU A 190 -10.00 29.18 0.79
C GLU A 190 -9.35 29.15 2.18
N TRP A 191 -10.13 29.34 3.25
CA TRP A 191 -9.60 29.19 4.59
C TRP A 191 -9.09 27.75 4.86
N LEU A 192 -9.85 26.73 4.44
CA LEU A 192 -9.47 25.32 4.58
C LEU A 192 -8.18 24.96 3.83
N LYS A 193 -7.85 25.66 2.74
CA LYS A 193 -6.58 25.49 2.01
C LYS A 193 -5.36 25.69 2.91
N THR A 194 -5.45 26.62 3.86
CA THR A 194 -4.38 26.94 4.83
C THR A 194 -4.49 26.13 6.12
N ASN A 195 -5.56 25.38 6.30
CA ASN A 195 -5.84 24.67 7.53
C ASN A 195 -5.02 23.36 7.63
N LYS A 196 -4.23 23.24 8.70
CA LYS A 196 -3.43 22.04 9.00
C LYS A 196 -4.29 20.79 9.21
N TRP A 197 -5.51 20.93 9.71
CA TRP A 197 -6.40 19.82 10.01
C TRP A 197 -6.74 18.98 8.78
N ILE A 198 -6.95 19.60 7.61
CA ILE A 198 -7.24 18.86 6.37
C ILE A 198 -6.03 18.01 5.96
N ASN A 199 -4.82 18.54 6.09
CA ASN A 199 -3.59 17.77 5.84
C ASN A 199 -3.47 16.61 6.84
N LEU A 200 -3.73 16.85 8.13
CA LEU A 200 -3.71 15.79 9.14
C LEU A 200 -4.71 14.70 8.80
N GLN A 201 -5.97 15.04 8.49
CA GLN A 201 -7.03 14.09 8.13
C GLN A 201 -6.63 13.21 6.95
N LEU A 202 -6.11 13.80 5.86
CA LEU A 202 -5.67 13.06 4.67
C LEU A 202 -4.42 12.22 4.92
N ASN A 203 -3.65 12.54 5.96
CA ASN A 203 -2.48 11.78 6.37
C ASN A 203 -2.79 10.74 7.46
N VAL A 204 -3.98 10.72 8.09
CA VAL A 204 -4.27 9.79 9.20
C VAL A 204 -4.01 8.33 8.80
N GLN A 205 -4.50 7.91 7.63
CA GLN A 205 -4.27 6.54 7.15
C GLN A 205 -2.78 6.28 6.88
N VAL A 206 -2.06 7.27 6.34
CA VAL A 206 -0.62 7.19 6.10
C VAL A 206 0.15 7.05 7.42
N VAL A 207 -0.20 7.84 8.43
CA VAL A 207 0.39 7.78 9.78
C VAL A 207 0.13 6.42 10.41
N ARG A 208 -1.11 5.92 10.34
CA ARG A 208 -1.46 4.57 10.82
C ARG A 208 -0.60 3.50 10.16
N ASP A 209 -0.50 3.53 8.83
CA ASP A 209 0.23 2.51 8.07
C ASP A 209 1.74 2.58 8.40
N GLN A 210 2.31 3.78 8.51
CA GLN A 210 3.70 3.97 8.95
C GLN A 210 3.93 3.45 10.38
N LEU A 211 3.02 3.69 11.31
CA LEU A 211 3.11 3.21 12.68
C LEU A 211 3.02 1.69 12.75
N LEU A 212 2.05 1.09 12.04
CA LEU A 212 1.90 -0.36 11.97
C LEU A 212 3.17 -1.03 11.44
N MET A 213 3.77 -0.49 10.39
CA MET A 213 5.03 -1.03 9.86
C MET A 213 6.18 -0.93 10.86
N LYS A 214 6.31 0.18 11.57
CA LYS A 214 7.34 0.35 12.61
C LYS A 214 7.11 -0.59 13.79
N LEU A 215 5.86 -0.80 14.21
CA LEU A 215 5.51 -1.74 15.25
C LEU A 215 5.78 -3.18 14.84
N HIS A 216 5.48 -3.57 13.61
CA HIS A 216 5.83 -4.88 13.07
C HIS A 216 7.35 -5.09 13.03
N ALA A 217 8.11 -4.08 12.62
CA ALA A 217 9.57 -4.11 12.69
C ALA A 217 10.05 -4.28 14.14
N CYS A 218 9.49 -3.54 15.11
CA CYS A 218 9.80 -3.71 16.53
C CYS A 218 9.55 -5.13 17.02
N LYS A 219 8.36 -5.66 16.75
CA LYS A 219 7.97 -7.01 17.14
C LYS A 219 8.92 -8.06 16.55
N PHE A 220 9.34 -7.85 15.31
CA PHE A 220 10.26 -8.75 14.62
C PHE A 220 11.65 -8.79 15.28
N GLU A 221 12.26 -7.63 15.54
CA GLU A 221 13.57 -7.58 16.20
C GLU A 221 13.53 -8.19 17.61
N LEU A 222 12.43 -7.98 18.35
CA LEU A 222 12.22 -8.60 19.67
C LEU A 222 12.14 -10.13 19.58
N ALA A 223 11.39 -10.66 18.61
CA ALA A 223 11.31 -12.11 18.39
C ALA A 223 12.67 -12.71 18.01
N GLY A 224 13.48 -11.98 17.23
CA GLY A 224 14.86 -12.38 16.93
C GLY A 224 15.73 -12.46 18.19
N LEU A 225 15.58 -11.52 19.11
CA LEU A 225 16.30 -11.53 20.39
C LEU A 225 15.85 -12.67 21.31
N GLU A 226 14.54 -12.94 21.40
CA GLU A 226 13.99 -14.07 22.15
C GLU A 226 14.52 -15.42 21.62
N HIS A 227 14.62 -15.57 20.29
CA HIS A 227 15.21 -16.76 19.67
C HIS A 227 16.71 -16.89 19.98
N ALA A 228 17.48 -15.81 19.91
CA ALA A 228 18.90 -15.82 20.24
C ALA A 228 19.16 -16.16 21.73
N ASP A 229 18.27 -15.73 22.63
CA ASP A 229 18.34 -16.06 24.06
C ASP A 229 18.08 -17.55 24.28
N THR A 230 17.00 -18.05 23.67
CA THR A 230 16.57 -19.44 23.79
C THR A 230 17.60 -20.41 23.18
N SER A 231 18.30 -20.01 22.11
CA SER A 231 19.34 -20.82 21.47
C SER A 231 20.71 -20.73 22.16
N HIS A 232 20.84 -19.97 23.25
CA HIS A 232 22.12 -19.65 23.91
C HIS A 232 23.17 -19.02 22.97
N GLN A 233 22.75 -18.43 21.85
CA GLN A 233 23.60 -17.72 20.90
C GLN A 233 23.63 -16.21 21.15
N LEU A 234 22.99 -15.73 22.23
CA LEU A 234 23.02 -14.32 22.63
C LEU A 234 24.44 -13.88 23.01
N ASP A 235 25.13 -13.26 22.06
CA ASP A 235 26.34 -12.50 22.35
C ASP A 235 26.03 -11.02 22.67
N HIS A 236 26.97 -10.34 23.31
CA HIS A 236 26.84 -8.92 23.66
C HIS A 236 26.56 -8.04 22.44
N LYS A 237 27.13 -8.39 21.27
CA LYS A 237 27.00 -7.60 20.04
C LYS A 237 25.60 -7.68 19.45
N THR A 238 24.96 -8.84 19.53
CA THR A 238 23.60 -9.09 19.05
C THR A 238 22.61 -8.29 19.90
N LYS A 239 22.79 -8.29 21.22
CA LYS A 239 22.00 -7.46 22.12
C LYS A 239 22.16 -5.96 21.83
N GLU A 240 23.40 -5.48 21.67
CA GLU A 240 23.66 -4.08 21.31
C GLU A 240 23.06 -3.68 19.96
N HIS A 241 23.11 -4.58 18.97
CA HIS A 241 22.54 -4.35 17.65
C HIS A 241 21.01 -4.17 17.73
N VAL A 242 20.32 -5.07 18.42
CA VAL A 242 18.86 -5.00 18.61
C VAL A 242 18.49 -3.76 19.41
N GLU A 243 19.21 -3.43 20.49
CA GLU A 243 18.95 -2.21 21.27
C GLU A 243 19.10 -0.94 20.42
N LYS A 244 20.10 -0.90 19.54
CA LYS A 244 20.30 0.21 18.59
C LYS A 244 19.17 0.28 17.57
N ALA A 245 18.76 -0.85 16.99
CA ALA A 245 17.63 -0.93 16.07
C ALA A 245 16.33 -0.46 16.75
N MET A 246 16.05 -0.92 17.98
CA MET A 246 14.90 -0.50 18.79
C MET A 246 14.89 0.99 19.08
N LYS A 247 16.02 1.59 19.48
CA LYS A 247 16.13 3.04 19.66
C LYS A 247 15.82 3.80 18.36
N GLY A 248 16.27 3.27 17.21
CA GLY A 248 15.94 3.81 15.89
C GLY A 248 14.44 3.73 15.58
N GLN A 249 13.79 2.60 15.87
CA GLN A 249 12.36 2.44 15.64
C GLN A 249 11.51 3.31 16.57
N VAL A 250 11.86 3.39 17.87
CA VAL A 250 11.14 4.22 18.86
C VAL A 250 11.25 5.70 18.51
N SER A 251 12.45 6.18 18.15
CA SER A 251 12.62 7.57 17.68
C SER A 251 11.85 7.81 16.38
N GLY A 252 11.83 6.84 15.47
CA GLY A 252 11.01 6.87 14.27
C GLY A 252 9.51 6.95 14.55
N ILE A 253 8.98 6.19 15.52
CA ILE A 253 7.57 6.24 15.92
C ILE A 253 7.22 7.62 16.47
N GLN A 254 8.06 8.16 17.37
CA GLN A 254 7.87 9.50 17.92
C GLN A 254 7.90 10.58 16.84
N ALA A 255 8.76 10.45 15.82
CA ALA A 255 8.80 11.38 14.70
C ALA A 255 7.55 11.32 13.80
N THR A 256 6.93 10.14 13.63
CA THR A 256 5.70 9.98 12.83
C THR A 256 4.46 10.58 13.49
N LEU A 257 4.47 10.71 14.82
CA LEU A 257 3.36 11.25 15.61
C LEU A 257 3.39 12.79 15.76
N LYS A 258 4.49 13.44 15.39
CA LYS A 258 4.65 14.91 15.45
C LYS A 258 4.17 15.56 14.16
#